data_AF-A0A9E2AEL3-F1
#
_entry.id   AF-A0A9E2AEL3-F1
#
_cell.length_a   1.000
_cell.length_b   1.000
_cell.length_c   1.000
_cell.angle_alpha   90.00
_cell.angle_beta   90.00
_cell.angle_gamma   90.00
#
_symmetry.space_group_name_H-M   'P 1'
#
loop_
_entity.id
_entity.type
_entity.pdbx_description
1 polymer ?
#
loop_
_entity_poly.entity_id
_entity_poly.type
_entity_poly.pdbx_seq_one_letter_code
_entity_poly.pdbx_strand_id
1 'polypeptide(L)'
;MIDVIAIVAVLTGAALSLLGAVGMLRFSDVFARMHASTKAATLGVILTTLAASLEVDTLGSVALLLLVTALLFLSAPLGASLLARAAYHDQLTPRNLPGRDDLADQTTTSESTSTADRQGTTGLLVGWLVVIWIALFASDSSGVVVGAILIALVVSAGLPGYRPRWPRGIFNPIDFLRFLFVFVKTLVAANIDVAGAILRRRHLRPAIIGLDLRVSTRTEVTLLMNVLTFTPGT
;
A
#
# COMPACT_ATOMS: atom_id res chain seq x y z
N MET A 1 -21.16 4.33 -23.84
CA MET A 1 -20.39 5.43 -23.18
C MET A 1 -19.49 4.88 -22.09
N ILE A 2 -19.99 3.96 -21.25
CA ILE A 2 -19.20 3.27 -20.21
C ILE A 2 -18.01 2.51 -20.84
N ASP A 3 -18.23 1.79 -21.95
CA ASP A 3 -17.19 1.00 -22.62
C ASP A 3 -16.01 1.87 -23.08
N VAL A 4 -16.27 3.08 -23.58
CA VAL A 4 -15.21 4.03 -23.97
C VAL A 4 -14.40 4.47 -22.76
N ILE A 5 -15.06 4.73 -21.63
CA ILE A 5 -14.38 5.09 -20.38
C ILE A 5 -13.53 3.92 -19.88
N ALA A 6 -14.08 2.70 -19.92
CA ALA A 6 -13.38 1.48 -19.53
C ALA A 6 -12.14 1.24 -20.41
N ILE A 7 -12.28 1.34 -21.74
CA ILE A 7 -11.16 1.21 -22.70
C ILE A 7 -10.07 2.24 -22.40
N VAL A 8 -10.42 3.51 -22.24
CA VAL A 8 -9.43 4.57 -21.94
C VAL A 8 -8.74 4.32 -20.61
N ALA A 9 -9.48 3.88 -19.59
CA ALA A 9 -8.93 3.57 -18.27
C ALA A 9 -7.98 2.35 -18.32
N VAL A 10 -8.35 1.28 -19.03
CA VAL A 10 -7.47 0.10 -19.22
C VAL A 10 -6.21 0.48 -19.97
N LEU A 11 -6.31 1.21 -21.08
CA LEU A 11 -5.13 1.62 -21.88
C LEU A 11 -4.19 2.52 -21.08
N THR A 12 -4.74 3.48 -20.33
CA THR A 12 -3.96 4.36 -19.46
C THR A 12 -3.29 3.55 -18.34
N GLY A 13 -4.03 2.65 -17.71
CA GLY A 13 -3.49 1.81 -16.64
C GLY A 13 -2.38 0.87 -17.14
N ALA A 14 -2.57 0.23 -18.29
CA ALA A 14 -1.58 -0.62 -18.93
C ALA A 14 -0.32 0.17 -19.32
N ALA A 15 -0.48 1.39 -19.85
CA ALA A 15 0.65 2.27 -20.17
C ALA A 15 1.45 2.66 -18.91
N LEU A 16 0.78 2.94 -17.79
CA LEU A 16 1.45 3.22 -16.51
C LEU A 16 2.19 1.99 -15.96
N SER A 17 1.58 0.80 -16.01
CA SER A 17 2.25 -0.45 -15.63
C SER A 17 3.49 -0.73 -16.49
N LEU A 18 3.38 -0.53 -17.80
CA LEU A 18 4.51 -0.67 -18.73
C LEU A 18 5.63 0.32 -18.40
N LEU A 19 5.26 1.57 -18.15
CA LEU A 19 6.20 2.61 -17.76
C LEU A 19 6.91 2.25 -16.44
N GLY A 20 6.22 1.67 -15.47
CA GLY A 20 6.83 1.14 -14.24
C GLY A 20 7.88 0.06 -14.50
N ALA A 21 7.57 -0.88 -15.38
CA ALA A 21 8.52 -1.92 -15.81
C ALA A 21 9.73 -1.31 -16.55
N VAL A 22 9.51 -0.34 -17.43
CA VAL A 22 10.59 0.39 -18.12
C VAL A 22 11.44 1.17 -17.11
N GLY A 23 10.83 1.82 -16.12
CA GLY A 23 11.53 2.52 -15.04
C GLY A 23 12.45 1.58 -14.25
N MET A 24 11.98 0.38 -13.94
CA MET A 24 12.77 -0.66 -13.27
C MET A 24 14.01 -1.08 -14.09
N LEU A 25 13.92 -1.11 -15.42
CA LEU A 25 15.07 -1.45 -16.28
C LEU A 25 16.01 -0.26 -16.52
N ARG A 26 15.50 0.96 -16.42
CA ARG A 26 16.22 2.19 -16.79
C ARG A 26 17.03 2.79 -15.65
N PHE A 27 16.53 2.72 -14.41
CA PHE A 27 17.25 3.25 -13.26
C PHE A 27 18.36 2.29 -12.83
N SER A 28 19.55 2.83 -12.57
CA SER A 28 20.72 2.06 -12.16
C SER A 28 20.75 1.73 -10.66
N ASP A 29 20.08 2.53 -9.85
CA ASP A 29 20.03 2.37 -8.39
C ASP A 29 18.79 1.60 -7.92
N VAL A 30 18.96 0.73 -6.91
CA VAL A 30 17.91 -0.14 -6.37
C VAL A 30 16.75 0.69 -5.79
N PHE A 31 17.02 1.79 -5.08
CA PHE A 31 15.97 2.63 -4.50
C PHE A 31 15.18 3.37 -5.58
N ALA A 32 15.86 3.91 -6.59
CA ALA A 32 15.20 4.52 -7.74
C ALA A 32 14.34 3.51 -8.54
N ARG A 33 14.80 2.26 -8.71
CA ARG A 33 14.05 1.19 -9.37
C ARG A 33 12.80 0.79 -8.58
N MET A 34 12.92 0.65 -7.25
CA MET A 34 11.79 0.36 -6.36
C MET A 34 10.73 1.45 -6.45
N HIS A 35 11.13 2.72 -6.33
CA HIS A 35 10.23 3.87 -6.40
C HIS A 35 9.47 3.94 -7.73
N ALA A 36 10.17 3.69 -8.84
CA ALA A 36 9.57 3.66 -10.16
C ALA A 36 8.55 2.52 -10.32
N SER A 37 8.91 1.32 -9.85
CA SER A 37 8.07 0.13 -9.96
C SER A 37 6.82 0.22 -9.10
N THR A 38 6.92 0.70 -7.85
CA THR A 38 5.78 0.71 -6.92
C THR A 38 4.77 1.78 -7.29
N LYS A 39 5.22 3.00 -7.60
CA LYS A 39 4.32 4.11 -7.91
C LYS A 39 3.57 3.89 -9.22
N ALA A 40 4.30 3.67 -10.30
CA ALA A 40 3.71 3.50 -11.63
C ALA A 40 2.76 2.28 -11.69
N ALA A 41 3.12 1.17 -11.05
CA ALA A 41 2.28 -0.02 -11.05
C ALA A 41 0.99 0.15 -10.23
N THR A 42 1.04 0.89 -9.11
CA THR A 42 -0.15 1.03 -8.23
C THR A 42 -1.29 1.77 -8.90
N LEU A 43 -1.05 2.91 -9.58
CA LEU A 43 -2.11 3.55 -10.37
C LEU A 43 -2.54 2.70 -11.57
N GLY A 44 -1.60 2.00 -12.21
CA GLY A 44 -1.92 1.09 -13.31
C GLY A 44 -2.95 0.02 -12.91
N VAL A 45 -2.73 -0.62 -11.75
CA VAL A 45 -3.66 -1.62 -11.21
C VAL A 45 -4.98 -0.98 -10.77
N ILE A 46 -4.97 0.20 -10.14
CA ILE A 46 -6.21 0.89 -9.75
C ILE A 46 -7.06 1.22 -10.97
N LEU A 47 -6.47 1.78 -12.04
CA LEU A 47 -7.17 2.14 -13.27
C LEU A 47 -7.74 0.92 -14.00
N THR A 48 -6.93 -0.12 -14.17
CA THR A 48 -7.36 -1.36 -14.86
C THR A 48 -8.44 -2.09 -14.07
N THR A 49 -8.34 -2.12 -12.74
CA THR A 49 -9.34 -2.80 -11.90
C THR A 49 -10.62 -2.00 -11.80
N LEU A 50 -10.54 -0.66 -11.73
CA LEU A 50 -11.73 0.20 -11.81
C LEU A 50 -12.44 0.04 -13.14
N ALA A 51 -11.70 -0.03 -14.25
CA ALA A 51 -12.30 -0.28 -15.56
C ALA A 51 -12.97 -1.66 -15.63
N ALA A 52 -12.30 -2.71 -15.13
CA ALA A 52 -12.90 -4.05 -15.04
C ALA A 52 -14.18 -4.04 -14.19
N SER A 53 -14.21 -3.27 -13.10
CA SER A 53 -15.41 -3.17 -12.26
C SER A 53 -16.61 -2.50 -12.95
N LEU A 54 -16.39 -1.68 -13.99
CA LEU A 54 -17.46 -1.06 -14.78
C LEU A 54 -18.09 -1.99 -15.81
N GLU A 55 -17.37 -3.04 -16.23
CA GLU A 55 -17.81 -4.04 -17.22
C GLU A 55 -18.51 -5.24 -16.59
N VAL A 56 -18.44 -5.39 -15.26
CA VAL A 56 -19.05 -6.52 -14.56
C VAL A 56 -20.42 -6.16 -14.01
N ASP A 57 -21.43 -6.95 -14.40
CA ASP A 57 -22.83 -6.69 -14.04
C ASP A 57 -23.20 -7.09 -12.59
N THR A 58 -22.36 -7.88 -11.92
CA THR A 58 -22.66 -8.40 -10.58
C THR A 58 -21.97 -7.58 -9.49
N LEU A 59 -22.75 -7.09 -8.51
CA LEU A 59 -22.22 -6.37 -7.34
C LEU A 59 -21.16 -7.16 -6.57
N GLY A 60 -21.32 -8.49 -6.47
CA GLY A 60 -20.36 -9.35 -5.78
C GLY A 60 -18.97 -9.34 -6.43
N SER A 61 -18.90 -9.38 -7.75
CA SER A 61 -17.63 -9.31 -8.48
C SER A 61 -16.99 -7.93 -8.41
N VAL A 62 -17.78 -6.86 -8.41
CA VAL A 62 -17.28 -5.49 -8.16
C VAL A 62 -16.66 -5.40 -6.76
N ALA A 63 -17.34 -5.92 -5.74
CA ALA A 63 -16.83 -5.96 -4.37
C ALA A 63 -15.53 -6.77 -4.27
N LEU A 64 -15.45 -7.92 -4.96
CA LEU A 64 -14.23 -8.73 -5.04
C LEU A 64 -13.06 -7.96 -5.67
N LEU A 65 -13.28 -7.31 -6.81
CA LEU A 65 -12.25 -6.51 -7.51
C LEU A 65 -11.72 -5.36 -6.64
N LEU A 66 -12.63 -4.66 -5.96
CA LEU A 66 -12.27 -3.59 -5.03
C LEU A 66 -11.51 -4.15 -3.81
N LEU A 67 -11.93 -5.29 -3.26
CA LEU A 67 -11.23 -5.94 -2.15
C LEU A 67 -9.81 -6.35 -2.54
N VAL A 68 -9.64 -7.01 -3.69
CA VAL A 68 -8.32 -7.42 -4.19
C VAL A 68 -7.42 -6.20 -4.40
N THR A 69 -7.95 -5.12 -4.97
CA THR A 69 -7.21 -3.87 -5.14
C THR A 69 -6.80 -3.27 -3.80
N ALA A 70 -7.70 -3.23 -2.82
CA ALA A 70 -7.43 -2.71 -1.48
C ALA A 70 -6.37 -3.55 -0.75
N LEU A 71 -6.43 -4.88 -0.85
CA LEU A 71 -5.43 -5.78 -0.27
C LEU A 71 -4.07 -5.62 -0.93
N LEU A 72 -4.03 -5.50 -2.27
CA LEU A 72 -2.78 -5.23 -2.99
C LEU A 72 -2.16 -3.91 -2.52
N PHE A 73 -2.98 -2.87 -2.40
CA PHE A 73 -2.54 -1.55 -1.94
C PHE A 73 -2.04 -1.57 -0.49
N LEU A 74 -2.65 -2.38 0.38
CA LEU A 74 -2.18 -2.55 1.76
C LEU A 74 -0.87 -3.36 1.83
N SER A 75 -0.69 -4.33 0.94
CA SER A 75 0.50 -5.19 0.89
C SER A 75 1.72 -4.52 0.24
N ALA A 76 1.51 -3.60 -0.70
CA ALA A 76 2.58 -2.99 -1.49
C ALA A 76 3.61 -2.22 -0.63
N PRO A 77 3.22 -1.37 0.36
CA PRO A 77 4.17 -0.70 1.24
C PRO A 77 4.96 -1.67 2.12
N LEU A 78 4.33 -2.76 2.57
CA LEU A 78 5.01 -3.78 3.36
C LEU A 78 6.13 -4.43 2.54
N GLY A 79 5.82 -4.85 1.31
CA GLY A 79 6.81 -5.40 0.39
C GLY A 79 7.93 -4.41 0.08
N ALA A 80 7.60 -3.14 -0.20
CA ALA A 80 8.57 -2.09 -0.46
C ALA A 80 9.50 -1.83 0.74
N SER A 81 8.94 -1.79 1.96
CA SER A 81 9.71 -1.55 3.18
C SER A 81 10.66 -2.71 3.51
N LEU A 82 10.25 -3.95 3.30
CA LEU A 82 11.10 -5.12 3.49
C LEU A 82 12.21 -5.18 2.45
N LEU A 83 11.89 -4.89 1.18
CA LEU A 83 12.86 -4.85 0.10
C LEU A 83 13.88 -3.72 0.31
N ALA A 84 13.44 -2.54 0.77
CA ALA A 84 14.33 -1.41 1.08
C ALA A 84 15.29 -1.73 2.23
N ARG A 85 14.81 -2.37 3.30
CA ARG A 85 15.66 -2.82 4.42
C ARG A 85 16.67 -3.88 3.96
N ALA A 86 16.22 -4.85 3.16
CA ALA A 86 17.10 -5.89 2.61
C ALA A 86 18.18 -5.28 1.71
N ALA A 87 17.80 -4.36 0.81
CA ALA A 87 18.74 -3.65 -0.05
C ALA A 87 19.73 -2.78 0.73
N TYR A 88 19.30 -2.11 1.80
CA TYR A 88 20.18 -1.28 2.63
C TYR A 88 21.24 -2.11 3.38
N HIS A 89 20.87 -3.31 3.84
CA HIS A 89 21.79 -4.19 4.58
C HIS A 89 22.60 -5.13 3.69
N ASP A 90 22.34 -5.16 2.38
CA ASP A 90 23.10 -5.96 1.44
C ASP A 90 24.47 -5.34 1.15
N GLN A 91 25.53 -6.14 1.29
CA GLN A 91 26.92 -5.69 1.11
C GLN A 91 27.26 -5.43 -0.36
N LEU A 92 26.49 -6.02 -1.29
CA LEU A 92 26.69 -5.85 -2.73
C LEU A 92 25.97 -4.61 -3.28
N THR A 93 25.03 -4.04 -2.52
CA THR A 93 24.32 -2.83 -2.90
C THR A 93 25.21 -1.61 -2.59
N PRO A 94 25.57 -0.78 -3.60
CA PRO A 94 26.43 0.37 -3.37
C PRO A 94 25.79 1.34 -2.37
N ARG A 95 26.36 1.47 -1.17
CA ARG A 95 25.96 2.46 -0.15
C ARG A 95 26.33 3.90 -0.50
N ASN A 96 26.90 4.12 -1.69
CA ASN A 96 27.18 5.46 -2.22
C ASN A 96 25.90 6.10 -2.75
N LEU A 97 24.95 6.36 -1.85
CA LEU A 97 23.82 7.22 -2.13
C LEU A 97 24.38 8.60 -2.53
N PRO A 98 24.02 9.16 -3.70
CA PRO A 98 24.43 10.51 -4.09
C PRO A 98 23.87 11.59 -3.15
N GLY A 99 22.83 11.26 -2.37
CA GLY A 99 22.21 12.12 -1.37
C GLY A 99 22.70 11.83 0.06
N ARG A 100 22.05 12.48 1.03
CA ARG A 100 22.33 12.33 2.46
C ARG A 100 21.87 10.95 2.97
N ASP A 101 22.63 10.35 3.88
CA ASP A 101 22.28 9.11 4.60
C ASP A 101 22.28 9.36 6.12
N ASP A 102 21.13 9.77 6.65
CA ASP A 102 20.93 9.98 8.10
C ASP A 102 20.84 8.67 8.89
N LEU A 103 20.71 7.52 8.23
CA LEU A 103 20.64 6.21 8.89
C LEU A 103 22.04 5.68 9.24
N ALA A 104 23.05 6.01 8.43
CA ALA A 104 24.45 5.69 8.72
C ALA A 104 24.99 6.37 9.99
N ASP A 105 24.52 7.60 10.27
CA ASP A 105 24.93 8.40 11.43
C ASP A 105 24.23 7.97 12.73
N GLN A 106 23.19 7.14 12.65
CA GLN A 106 22.50 6.62 13.82
C GLN A 106 23.25 5.41 14.39
N THR A 107 24.22 5.68 15.28
CA THR A 107 24.78 4.67 16.20
C THR A 107 23.62 3.93 16.87
N THR A 108 23.62 2.60 16.80
CA THR A 108 22.59 1.65 17.26
C THR A 108 22.02 1.99 18.64
N THR A 109 21.18 3.01 18.72
CA THR A 109 20.38 3.30 19.91
C THR A 109 19.24 2.32 19.79
N SER A 110 19.42 1.17 20.44
CA SER A 110 18.40 0.12 20.52
C SER A 110 17.08 0.81 20.80
N GLU A 111 16.16 0.71 19.83
CA GLU A 111 14.81 1.25 19.89
C GLU A 111 14.07 0.52 21.02
N SER A 112 14.37 0.88 22.26
CA SER A 112 13.74 0.35 23.46
C SER A 112 12.37 1.00 23.62
N THR A 113 11.53 0.86 22.60
CA THR A 113 10.11 1.18 22.71
C THR A 113 9.45 0.05 23.49
N SER A 114 9.70 0.03 24.81
CA SER A 114 8.86 -0.64 25.80
C SER A 114 7.51 0.05 25.83
N THR A 115 6.70 -0.19 24.80
CA THR A 115 5.27 0.10 24.83
C THR A 115 4.59 -1.14 25.38
N ALA A 116 3.97 -1.02 26.55
CA ALA A 116 3.08 -2.04 27.08
C ALA A 116 1.95 -2.28 26.06
N ASP A 117 2.10 -3.32 25.25
CA ASP A 117 1.24 -3.59 24.11
C ASP A 117 -0.11 -4.13 24.62
N ARG A 118 -1.14 -3.27 24.62
CA ARG A 118 -2.51 -3.71 24.91
C ARG A 118 -3.01 -4.56 23.74
N GLN A 119 -3.41 -5.80 24.01
CA GLN A 119 -3.92 -6.76 23.03
C GLN A 119 -5.10 -6.16 22.24
N GLY A 120 -5.07 -6.31 20.91
CA GLY A 120 -6.16 -5.90 20.00
C GLY A 120 -7.45 -6.71 20.20
N THR A 121 -8.53 -6.28 19.56
CA THR A 121 -9.88 -6.84 19.78
C THR A 121 -10.15 -8.03 18.85
N THR A 122 -10.51 -9.19 19.43
CA THR A 122 -10.93 -10.40 18.70
C THR A 122 -12.06 -10.12 17.71
N GLY A 123 -13.03 -9.27 18.10
CA GLY A 123 -14.17 -8.92 17.26
C GLY A 123 -13.79 -8.18 15.97
N LEU A 124 -12.74 -7.36 15.99
CA LEU A 124 -12.26 -6.67 14.79
C LEU A 124 -11.63 -7.65 13.80
N LEU A 125 -10.83 -8.61 14.29
CA LEU A 125 -10.25 -9.66 13.45
C LEU A 125 -11.34 -10.51 12.81
N VAL A 126 -12.31 -10.95 13.60
CA VAL A 126 -13.43 -11.78 13.12
C VAL A 126 -14.25 -11.01 12.09
N GLY A 127 -14.64 -9.77 12.39
CA GLY A 127 -15.39 -8.92 11.46
C GLY A 127 -14.63 -8.71 10.13
N TRP A 128 -13.33 -8.43 10.21
CA TRP A 128 -12.49 -8.28 9.02
C TRP A 128 -12.39 -9.55 8.18
N LEU A 129 -12.19 -10.72 8.81
CA LEU A 129 -12.16 -12.00 8.11
C LEU A 129 -13.50 -12.34 7.46
N VAL A 130 -14.61 -12.05 8.12
CA VAL A 130 -15.95 -12.26 7.56
C VAL A 130 -16.19 -11.35 6.36
N VAL A 131 -15.79 -10.08 6.42
CA VAL A 131 -15.89 -9.15 5.28
C VAL A 131 -15.06 -9.66 4.10
N ILE A 132 -13.81 -10.07 4.34
CA ILE A 132 -12.97 -10.67 3.29
C ILE A 132 -13.63 -11.90 2.70
N TRP A 133 -14.15 -12.79 3.54
CA TRP A 133 -14.79 -14.03 3.11
C TRP A 133 -16.01 -13.76 2.24
N ILE A 134 -16.92 -12.89 2.67
CA ILE A 134 -18.14 -12.56 1.92
C ILE A 134 -17.77 -11.94 0.57
N ALA A 135 -16.83 -11.00 0.54
CA ALA A 135 -16.38 -10.40 -0.70
C ALA A 135 -15.61 -11.38 -1.60
N LEU A 136 -14.91 -12.37 -1.02
CA LEU A 136 -14.21 -13.42 -1.78
C LEU A 136 -15.18 -14.35 -2.51
N PHE A 137 -16.23 -14.79 -1.82
CA PHE A 137 -17.19 -15.75 -2.36
C PHE A 137 -18.35 -15.10 -3.11
N ALA A 138 -18.50 -13.78 -3.03
CA ALA A 138 -19.52 -13.01 -3.73
C ALA A 138 -20.94 -13.61 -3.60
N SER A 139 -21.23 -14.24 -2.46
CA SER A 139 -22.45 -15.01 -2.22
C SER A 139 -23.23 -14.47 -1.04
N ASP A 140 -24.54 -14.35 -1.24
CA ASP A 140 -25.56 -13.93 -0.28
C ASP A 140 -26.20 -15.10 0.49
N SER A 141 -25.75 -16.33 0.23
CA SER A 141 -26.24 -17.51 0.93
C SER A 141 -25.95 -17.45 2.42
N SER A 142 -26.97 -17.67 3.25
CA SER A 142 -26.85 -17.72 4.71
C SER A 142 -25.83 -18.78 5.17
N GLY A 143 -25.68 -19.88 4.42
CA GLY A 143 -24.67 -20.90 4.68
C GLY A 143 -23.23 -20.39 4.54
N VAL A 144 -22.98 -19.50 3.57
CA VAL A 144 -21.66 -18.89 3.35
C VAL A 144 -21.31 -17.94 4.49
N VAL A 145 -22.27 -17.14 4.95
CA VAL A 145 -22.08 -16.21 6.08
C VAL A 145 -21.81 -16.96 7.38
N VAL A 146 -22.57 -18.02 7.66
CA VAL A 146 -22.35 -18.85 8.86
C VAL A 146 -20.98 -19.54 8.80
N GLY A 147 -20.60 -20.10 7.65
CA GLY A 147 -19.28 -20.66 7.43
C GLY A 147 -18.16 -19.64 7.65
N ALA A 148 -18.33 -18.42 7.15
CA ALA A 148 -17.39 -17.31 7.32
C ALA A 148 -17.14 -17.01 8.81
N ILE A 149 -18.21 -16.89 9.60
CA ILE A 149 -18.12 -16.58 11.03
C ILE A 149 -17.42 -17.72 11.79
N LEU A 150 -17.80 -18.98 11.52
CA LEU A 150 -17.18 -20.14 12.16
C LEU A 150 -15.69 -20.21 11.89
N ILE A 151 -15.28 -20.07 10.63
CA ILE A 151 -13.87 -20.09 10.24
C ILE A 151 -13.13 -18.89 10.83
N ALA A 152 -13.73 -17.69 10.79
CA ALA A 152 -13.13 -16.50 11.38
C ALA A 152 -12.91 -16.64 12.88
N LEU A 153 -13.83 -17.26 13.62
CA LEU A 153 -13.67 -17.56 15.05
C LEU A 153 -12.55 -18.58 15.30
N VAL A 154 -12.49 -19.65 14.51
CA VAL A 154 -11.43 -20.66 14.60
C VAL A 154 -10.06 -20.05 14.33
N VAL A 155 -9.93 -19.26 13.27
CA VAL A 155 -8.69 -18.55 12.92
C VAL A 155 -8.31 -17.55 14.03
N SER A 156 -9.28 -16.81 14.55
CA SER A 156 -9.06 -15.85 15.65
C SER A 156 -8.62 -16.51 16.95
N ALA A 157 -9.12 -17.70 17.25
CA ALA A 157 -8.72 -18.51 18.38
C ALA A 157 -7.31 -19.12 18.20
N GLY A 158 -6.99 -19.57 16.98
CA GLY A 158 -5.68 -20.15 16.64
C GLY A 158 -4.55 -19.13 16.49
N LEU A 159 -4.88 -17.86 16.23
CA LEU A 159 -3.92 -16.78 15.97
C LEU A 159 -4.09 -15.59 16.95
N PRO A 160 -3.95 -15.79 18.27
CA PRO A 160 -4.20 -14.73 19.26
C PRO A 160 -3.24 -13.54 19.14
N GLY A 161 -2.06 -13.73 18.54
CA GLY A 161 -1.05 -12.68 18.35
C GLY A 161 -1.34 -11.69 17.21
N TYR A 162 -2.30 -11.98 16.33
CA TYR A 162 -2.55 -11.19 15.11
C TYR A 162 -3.75 -10.22 15.21
N ARG A 163 -4.23 -9.95 16.42
CA ARG A 163 -5.44 -9.13 16.64
C ARG A 163 -5.18 -7.67 16.24
N PRO A 164 -5.85 -7.14 15.20
CA PRO A 164 -5.60 -5.81 14.69
C PRO A 164 -6.06 -4.74 15.70
N ARG A 165 -5.32 -3.63 15.73
CA ARG A 165 -5.61 -2.46 16.55
C ARG A 165 -6.06 -1.33 15.63
N TRP A 166 -7.29 -0.86 15.79
CA TRP A 166 -7.75 0.33 15.08
C TRP A 166 -7.25 1.60 15.78
N PRO A 167 -6.71 2.61 15.04
CA PRO A 167 -6.30 3.88 15.63
C PRO A 167 -7.48 4.58 16.28
N ARG A 168 -7.33 5.06 17.52
CA ARG A 168 -8.43 5.70 18.26
C ARG A 168 -8.83 7.08 17.74
N GLY A 169 -8.12 7.63 16.75
CA GLY A 169 -8.29 9.00 16.25
C GLY A 169 -8.89 9.19 14.85
N ILE A 170 -9.32 8.13 14.14
CA ILE A 170 -9.72 8.23 12.71
C ILE A 170 -11.26 8.32 12.51
N PHE A 171 -12.06 8.45 13.56
CA PHE A 171 -13.52 8.32 13.45
C PHE A 171 -14.28 9.57 12.96
N ASN A 172 -13.63 10.51 12.29
CA ASN A 172 -14.32 11.58 11.57
C ASN A 172 -14.42 11.21 10.08
N PRO A 173 -15.60 10.77 9.59
CA PRO A 173 -15.75 10.34 8.19
C PRO A 173 -15.43 11.45 7.19
N ILE A 174 -15.65 12.72 7.58
CA ILE A 174 -15.33 13.89 6.76
C ILE A 174 -13.81 14.08 6.63
N ASP A 175 -13.07 13.97 7.75
CA ASP A 175 -11.61 14.09 7.73
C ASP A 175 -10.98 12.93 6.96
N PHE A 176 -11.56 11.72 7.06
CA PHE A 176 -11.15 10.57 6.27
C PHE A 176 -11.41 10.79 4.77
N LEU A 177 -12.57 11.30 4.36
CA LEU A 177 -12.85 11.64 2.96
C LEU A 177 -11.90 12.73 2.44
N ARG A 178 -11.65 13.75 3.26
CA ARG A 178 -10.69 14.82 2.92
C ARG A 178 -9.28 14.26 2.75
N PHE A 179 -8.86 13.40 3.67
CA PHE A 179 -7.60 12.67 3.59
C PHE A 179 -7.53 11.84 2.30
N LEU A 180 -8.56 11.04 2.01
CA LEU A 180 -8.64 10.21 0.81
C LEU A 180 -8.53 11.04 -0.46
N PHE A 181 -9.21 12.19 -0.53
CA PHE A 181 -9.13 13.09 -1.67
C PHE A 181 -7.71 13.65 -1.86
N VAL A 182 -7.08 14.13 -0.78
CA VAL A 182 -5.69 14.61 -0.81
C VAL A 182 -4.74 13.48 -1.20
N PHE A 183 -4.97 12.28 -0.66
CA PHE A 183 -4.19 11.09 -0.94
C PHE A 183 -4.24 10.71 -2.42
N VAL A 184 -5.43 10.63 -3.01
CA VAL A 184 -5.62 10.32 -4.43
C VAL A 184 -4.94 11.38 -5.31
N LYS A 185 -5.13 12.67 -5.01
CA LYS A 185 -4.45 13.75 -5.73
C LYS A 185 -2.93 13.59 -5.69
N THR A 186 -2.41 13.24 -4.51
CA THR A 186 -0.98 13.08 -4.25
C THR A 186 -0.41 11.85 -4.97
N LEU A 187 -1.16 10.76 -5.01
CA LEU A 187 -0.84 9.54 -5.76
C LEU A 187 -0.78 9.81 -7.27
N VAL A 188 -1.75 10.56 -7.82
CA VAL A 188 -1.77 10.95 -9.24
C VAL A 188 -0.57 11.82 -9.59
N ALA A 189 -0.30 12.86 -8.79
CA ALA A 189 0.85 13.74 -9.01
C ALA A 189 2.17 12.96 -8.98
N ALA A 190 2.34 12.05 -8.00
CA ALA A 190 3.53 11.22 -7.87
C ALA A 190 3.80 10.38 -9.12
N ASN A 191 2.76 9.82 -9.70
CA ASN A 191 2.86 9.00 -10.90
C ASN A 191 3.24 9.81 -12.14
N ILE A 192 2.69 11.02 -12.28
CA ILE A 192 3.07 11.94 -13.36
C ILE A 192 4.54 12.32 -13.23
N ASP A 193 5.01 12.60 -12.02
CA ASP A 193 6.42 12.94 -11.76
C ASP A 193 7.36 11.77 -12.11
N VAL A 194 7.00 10.54 -11.70
CA VAL A 194 7.74 9.32 -12.03
C VAL A 194 7.75 9.08 -13.54
N ALA A 195 6.61 9.24 -14.21
CA ALA A 195 6.51 9.14 -15.66
C ALA A 195 7.40 10.16 -16.38
N GLY A 196 7.38 11.42 -15.92
CA GLY A 196 8.25 12.46 -16.43
C GLY A 196 9.73 12.16 -16.21
N ALA A 197 10.10 11.65 -15.03
CA ALA A 197 11.48 11.28 -14.70
C ALA A 197 11.99 10.15 -15.60
N ILE A 198 11.15 9.13 -15.81
CA ILE A 198 11.42 8.03 -16.72
C ILE A 198 11.57 8.59 -18.13
N LEU A 199 10.61 9.33 -18.68
CA LEU A 199 10.67 9.79 -20.07
C LEU A 199 11.90 10.70 -20.34
N ARG A 200 12.18 11.66 -19.43
CA ARG A 200 13.21 12.69 -19.58
C ARG A 200 14.64 12.26 -19.21
N ARG A 201 14.90 10.97 -18.93
CA ARG A 201 16.25 10.47 -18.50
C ARG A 201 16.77 11.19 -17.24
N ARG A 202 15.89 11.68 -16.33
CA ARG A 202 16.37 12.40 -15.15
C ARG A 202 17.09 11.42 -14.22
N HIS A 203 18.28 11.80 -13.77
CA HIS A 203 18.99 11.06 -12.74
C HIS A 203 18.35 11.39 -11.39
N LEU A 204 17.68 10.40 -10.79
CA LEU A 204 17.16 10.49 -9.44
C LEU A 204 18.34 10.41 -8.46
N ARG A 205 18.35 11.28 -7.45
CA ARG A 205 19.33 11.26 -6.37
C ARG A 205 18.65 10.70 -5.12
N PRO A 206 18.76 9.38 -4.85
CA PRO A 206 18.19 8.80 -3.65
C PRO A 206 18.86 9.37 -2.40
N ALA A 207 18.08 9.52 -1.33
CA ALA A 207 18.54 9.98 -0.03
C ALA A 207 17.77 9.26 1.09
N ILE A 208 18.41 9.02 2.23
CA ILE A 208 17.80 8.48 3.44
C ILE A 208 17.78 9.60 4.47
N ILE A 209 16.57 10.03 4.85
CA ILE A 209 16.36 11.21 5.70
C ILE A 209 15.73 10.77 7.01
N GLY A 210 16.33 11.19 8.13
CA GLY A 210 15.78 11.00 9.47
C GLY A 210 14.64 11.99 9.72
N LEU A 211 13.50 11.49 10.19
CA LEU A 211 12.32 12.31 10.51
C LEU A 211 11.89 12.08 11.96
N ASP A 212 11.88 13.15 12.75
CA ASP A 212 11.35 13.13 14.11
C ASP A 212 9.82 13.09 14.07
N LEU A 213 9.24 11.91 14.34
CA LEU A 213 7.80 11.71 14.34
C LEU A 213 7.20 12.17 15.68
N ARG A 214 6.13 12.98 15.60
CA ARG A 214 5.32 13.35 16.79
C ARG A 214 4.33 12.25 17.21
N VAL A 215 4.15 11.22 16.39
CA VAL A 215 3.28 10.06 16.68
C VAL A 215 4.05 9.00 17.45
N SER A 216 3.43 8.47 18.51
CA SER A 216 4.09 7.56 19.46
C SER A 216 3.58 6.12 19.38
N THR A 217 2.47 5.85 18.68
CA THR A 217 1.92 4.48 18.62
C THR A 217 2.39 3.73 17.38
N ARG A 218 2.72 2.43 17.53
CA ARG A 218 3.15 1.57 16.40
C ARG A 218 2.16 1.58 15.23
N THR A 219 0.86 1.57 15.51
CA THR A 219 -0.17 1.58 14.47
C THR A 219 -0.21 2.90 13.70
N GLU A 220 -0.11 4.04 14.38
CA GLU A 220 -0.06 5.36 13.73
C GLU A 220 1.22 5.53 12.92
N VAL A 221 2.36 5.09 13.45
CA VAL A 221 3.63 5.09 12.70
C VAL A 221 3.50 4.22 11.46
N THR A 222 2.97 3.00 11.58
CA THR A 222 2.78 2.10 10.42
C THR A 222 1.83 2.71 9.38
N LEU A 223 0.72 3.31 9.80
CA LEU A 223 -0.23 3.95 8.91
C LEU A 223 0.41 5.16 8.21
N LEU A 224 1.12 6.00 8.96
CA LEU A 224 1.84 7.15 8.41
C LEU A 224 2.89 6.71 7.38
N MET A 225 3.67 5.67 7.69
CA MET A 225 4.69 5.13 6.78
C MET A 225 4.07 4.52 5.52
N ASN A 226 2.95 3.81 5.64
CA ASN A 226 2.21 3.30 4.49
C ASN A 226 1.73 4.44 3.59
N VAL A 227 1.22 5.52 4.18
CA VAL A 227 0.77 6.71 3.42
C VAL A 227 1.95 7.42 2.76
N LEU A 228 3.06 7.60 3.50
CA LEU A 228 4.28 8.23 3.00
C LEU A 228 4.88 7.46 1.82
N THR A 229 4.73 6.13 1.78
CA THR A 229 5.21 5.33 0.64
C THR A 229 4.57 5.76 -0.69
N PHE A 230 3.37 6.32 -0.64
CA PHE A 230 2.63 6.74 -1.82
C PHE A 230 2.73 8.25 -2.13
N THR A 231 3.37 9.05 -1.27
CA THR A 231 3.60 10.48 -1.54
C THR A 231 4.71 10.70 -2.57
N PRO A 232 4.64 11.71 -3.46
CA PRO A 232 5.71 12.01 -4.42
C PRO A 232 7.05 12.23 -3.71
N GLY A 233 8.14 11.71 -4.29
CA GLY A 233 9.50 11.96 -3.80
C GLY A 233 9.96 11.13 -2.59
N THR A 234 9.12 10.25 -2.04
CA THR A 234 9.45 9.30 -0.96
C THR A 234 9.43 7.84 -1.41
#